data_AF-A0A7X7RCX4-F1
#
_entry.id   AF-A0A7X7RCX4-F1
#
_cell.length_a   1.000
_cell.length_b   1.000
_cell.length_c   1.000
_cell.angle_alpha   90.00
_cell.angle_beta   90.00
_cell.angle_gamma   90.00
#
_symmetry.space_group_name_H-M   'P 1'
#
loop_
_entity.id
_entity.type
_entity.pdbx_description
1 polymer ?
#
loop_
_entity_poly.entity_id
_entity_poly.type
_entity_poly.pdbx_seq_one_letter_code
_entity_poly.pdbx_strand_id
1 'polypeptide(L)'
;MYKKINRKAIRAKKHYRIRKNISGTAACPRLAVYRSNKHIYAQLIDDVAGVTLAAASSTAAGFGGGSDQEAAKKIGLALAEKAVAKGITEVIFDRGGLIYHGRVAALADGAREGGLKF
;
A
#
# COMPACT_ATOMS: atom_id res chain seq x y z
N MET A 1 19.25 -29.09 -13.78
CA MET A 1 19.15 -27.69 -14.23
C MET A 1 18.41 -26.87 -13.17
N TYR A 2 19.06 -25.93 -12.48
CA TYR A 2 18.44 -25.12 -11.42
C TYR A 2 17.54 -24.03 -12.03
N LYS A 3 16.25 -24.04 -11.69
CA LYS A 3 15.29 -23.03 -12.14
C LYS A 3 15.04 -22.02 -11.02
N LYS A 4 15.37 -20.75 -11.26
CA LYS A 4 15.17 -19.68 -10.27
C LYS A 4 13.69 -19.50 -9.96
N ILE A 5 13.37 -19.49 -8.67
CA ILE A 5 11.98 -19.38 -8.20
C ILE A 5 11.40 -18.00 -8.52
N ASN A 6 10.19 -17.97 -9.10
CA ASN A 6 9.49 -16.72 -9.37
C ASN A 6 8.89 -16.12 -8.08
N ARG A 7 9.59 -15.14 -7.51
CA ARG A 7 9.18 -14.43 -6.29
C ARG A 7 7.84 -13.70 -6.45
N LYS A 8 7.48 -13.24 -7.66
CA LYS A 8 6.21 -12.56 -7.94
C LYS A 8 5.04 -13.52 -7.78
N ALA A 9 5.16 -14.75 -8.28
CA ALA A 9 4.14 -15.79 -8.15
C ALA A 9 3.90 -16.19 -6.68
N ILE A 10 4.99 -16.35 -5.90
CA ILE A 10 4.89 -16.63 -4.46
C ILE A 10 4.19 -15.49 -3.72
N ARG A 11 4.54 -14.23 -4.01
CA ARG A 11 3.88 -13.07 -3.42
C ARG A 11 2.40 -13.04 -3.78
N ALA A 12 2.04 -13.28 -5.03
CA ALA A 12 0.64 -13.33 -5.46
C ALA A 12 -0.16 -14.38 -4.66
N LYS A 13 0.40 -15.58 -4.47
CA LYS A 13 -0.23 -16.62 -3.65
C LYS A 13 -0.42 -16.20 -2.19
N LYS A 14 0.59 -15.55 -1.58
CA LYS A 14 0.48 -15.00 -0.22
C LYS A 14 -0.57 -13.89 -0.13
N HIS A 15 -0.59 -13.02 -1.14
CA HIS A 15 -1.56 -11.91 -1.20
C HIS A 15 -2.99 -12.43 -1.32
N TYR A 16 -3.23 -13.40 -2.19
CA TYR A 16 -4.54 -14.05 -2.33
C TYR A 16 -5.04 -14.64 -1.00
N ARG A 17 -4.15 -15.34 -0.27
CA ARG A 17 -4.50 -15.89 1.06
C ARG A 17 -4.86 -14.81 2.08
N ILE A 18 -4.18 -13.66 2.06
CA ILE A 18 -4.48 -12.53 2.94
C ILE A 18 -5.84 -11.91 2.57
N ARG A 19 -6.10 -11.71 1.28
CA ARG A 19 -7.37 -11.15 0.79
C ARG A 19 -8.59 -12.04 1.02
N LYS A 20 -8.40 -13.31 1.40
CA LYS A 20 -9.50 -14.16 1.85
C LYS A 20 -10.16 -13.62 3.13
N ASN A 21 -9.39 -12.93 3.98
CA ASN A 21 -9.87 -12.41 5.26
C ASN A 21 -9.99 -10.87 5.25
N ILE A 22 -9.36 -10.20 4.28
CA ILE A 22 -9.30 -8.74 4.19
C ILE A 22 -9.98 -8.29 2.90
N SER A 23 -11.04 -7.50 3.03
CA SER A 23 -11.75 -6.83 1.94
C SER A 23 -12.04 -5.38 2.31
N GLY A 24 -11.94 -4.46 1.36
CA GLY A 24 -12.30 -3.05 1.55
C GLY A 24 -13.73 -2.75 1.10
N THR A 25 -14.42 -1.91 1.85
CA THR A 25 -15.73 -1.35 1.47
C THR A 25 -15.62 0.16 1.25
N ALA A 26 -16.70 0.80 0.79
CA ALA A 26 -16.75 2.25 0.66
C ALA A 26 -16.47 2.99 2.00
N ALA A 27 -16.93 2.42 3.12
CA ALA A 27 -16.72 3.00 4.46
C ALA A 27 -15.29 2.77 4.97
N CYS A 28 -14.76 1.55 4.79
CA CYS A 28 -13.40 1.19 5.19
C CYS A 28 -12.64 0.62 3.98
N PRO A 29 -12.12 1.48 3.09
CA PRO A 29 -11.42 1.04 1.89
C PRO A 29 -10.10 0.35 2.24
N ARG A 30 -9.66 -0.54 1.36
CA ARG A 30 -8.43 -1.32 1.54
C ARG A 30 -7.23 -0.52 1.05
N LEU A 31 -6.25 -0.30 1.93
CA LEU A 31 -4.96 0.29 1.61
C LEU A 31 -4.01 -0.80 1.11
N ALA A 32 -3.85 -0.91 -0.20
CA ALA A 32 -3.00 -1.91 -0.84
C ALA A 32 -1.58 -1.37 -1.09
N VAL A 33 -0.57 -2.09 -0.61
CA VAL A 33 0.85 -1.74 -0.83
C VAL A 33 1.50 -2.63 -1.89
N TYR A 34 2.19 -2.01 -2.84
CA TYR A 34 3.04 -2.71 -3.81
C TYR A 34 4.47 -2.19 -3.76
N ARG A 35 5.43 -3.11 -3.58
CA ARG A 35 6.86 -2.83 -3.58
C ARG A 35 7.54 -3.50 -4.77
N SER A 36 8.27 -2.71 -5.53
CA SER A 36 9.26 -3.15 -6.52
C SER A 36 10.67 -2.95 -5.97
N ASN A 37 11.69 -3.31 -6.75
CA ASN A 37 13.09 -3.11 -6.33
C ASN A 37 13.38 -1.61 -6.10
N LYS A 38 12.93 -0.75 -7.01
CA LYS A 38 13.26 0.69 -7.01
C LYS A 38 12.14 1.61 -6.48
N HIS A 39 10.89 1.16 -6.54
CA HIS A 39 9.71 2.00 -6.28
C HIS A 39 8.72 1.34 -5.32
N ILE A 40 7.94 2.17 -4.64
CA ILE A 40 6.81 1.75 -3.81
C ILE A 40 5.56 2.50 -4.25
N TYR A 41 4.43 1.81 -4.18
CA TYR A 41 3.13 2.27 -4.62
C TYR A 41 2.12 1.91 -3.54
N ALA A 42 1.16 2.80 -3.33
CA ALA A 42 0.04 2.56 -2.43
C ALA A 42 -1.25 3.09 -3.04
N GLN A 43 -2.33 2.34 -2.82
CA GLN A 43 -3.66 2.62 -3.36
C GLN A 43 -4.70 2.39 -2.28
N LEU A 44 -5.72 3.25 -2.26
CA LEU A 44 -6.97 3.04 -1.51
C LEU A 44 -8.03 2.56 -2.48
N ILE A 45 -8.57 1.38 -2.23
CA ILE A 45 -9.46 0.67 -3.14
C ILE A 45 -10.75 0.34 -2.39
N ASP A 46 -11.88 0.64 -3.03
CA ASP A 46 -13.16 0.06 -2.67
C ASP A 46 -13.35 -1.24 -3.49
N ASP A 47 -13.34 -2.39 -2.83
CA ASP A 47 -13.46 -3.69 -3.51
C ASP A 47 -14.90 -3.99 -3.97
N VAL A 48 -15.91 -3.27 -3.44
CA VAL A 48 -17.32 -3.43 -3.87
C VAL A 48 -17.56 -2.74 -5.21
N ALA A 49 -17.17 -1.47 -5.30
CA ALA A 49 -17.27 -0.70 -6.55
C ALA A 49 -16.15 -1.03 -7.55
N GLY A 50 -15.04 -1.62 -7.09
CA GLY A 50 -13.85 -1.88 -7.91
C GLY A 50 -13.09 -0.61 -8.30
N VAL A 51 -13.28 0.49 -7.55
CA VAL A 51 -12.74 1.82 -7.87
C VAL A 51 -11.57 2.15 -6.95
N THR A 52 -10.54 2.78 -7.50
CA THR A 52 -9.44 3.34 -6.70
C THR A 52 -9.80 4.76 -6.26
N LEU A 53 -9.94 4.95 -4.95
CA LEU A 53 -10.30 6.23 -4.35
C LEU A 53 -9.12 7.18 -4.29
N ALA A 54 -7.94 6.70 -3.93
CA ALA A 54 -6.72 7.51 -3.90
C ALA A 54 -5.50 6.66 -4.22
N ALA A 55 -4.47 7.29 -4.79
CA ALA A 55 -3.21 6.62 -5.11
C ALA A 55 -2.01 7.54 -4.87
N ALA A 56 -0.92 6.92 -4.44
CA ALA A 56 0.37 7.56 -4.27
C ALA A 56 1.48 6.61 -4.75
N SER A 57 2.50 7.15 -5.41
CA SER A 57 3.65 6.37 -5.87
C SER A 57 4.91 7.22 -5.87
N SER A 58 6.06 6.57 -5.69
CA SER A 58 7.35 7.28 -5.76
C SER A 58 7.62 7.87 -7.14
N THR A 59 7.07 7.27 -8.20
CA THR A 59 7.25 7.75 -9.59
C THR A 59 6.40 8.98 -9.89
N ALA A 60 5.16 9.04 -9.40
CA ALA A 60 4.25 10.15 -9.68
C ALA A 60 4.53 11.39 -8.83
N ALA A 61 5.19 11.22 -7.68
CA ALA A 61 5.34 12.30 -6.69
C ALA A 61 6.73 12.96 -6.71
N GLY A 62 7.57 12.70 -7.72
CA GLY A 62 8.87 13.38 -7.86
C GLY A 62 9.88 13.09 -6.75
N PHE A 63 9.56 12.17 -5.83
CA PHE A 63 10.47 11.71 -4.78
C PHE A 63 11.55 10.85 -5.44
N GLY A 64 12.73 11.43 -5.68
CA GLY A 64 13.89 10.73 -6.23
C GLY A 64 14.19 9.47 -5.41
N GLY A 65 14.14 8.31 -6.06
CA GLY A 65 14.30 7.00 -5.40
C GLY A 65 13.09 6.59 -4.55
N GLY A 66 12.56 5.38 -4.78
CA GLY A 66 11.50 4.82 -3.94
C GLY A 66 11.98 3.66 -3.07
N SER A 67 13.28 3.37 -3.07
CA SER A 67 13.88 2.19 -2.42
C SER A 67 14.07 2.34 -0.91
N ASP A 68 13.82 3.53 -0.37
CA ASP A 68 14.26 3.90 0.98
C ASP A 68 13.07 4.05 1.93
N GLN A 69 13.34 4.00 3.23
CA GLN A 69 12.29 4.07 4.25
C GLN A 69 11.67 5.47 4.33
N GLU A 70 12.49 6.52 4.20
CA GLU A 70 12.01 7.90 4.20
C GLU A 70 11.06 8.20 3.03
N ALA A 71 11.41 7.72 1.83
CA ALA A 71 10.55 7.85 0.66
C ALA A 71 9.21 7.13 0.88
N ALA A 72 9.23 5.94 1.50
CA ALA A 72 8.02 5.20 1.82
C ALA A 72 7.14 5.96 2.83
N LYS A 73 7.74 6.60 3.83
CA LYS A 73 7.03 7.43 4.81
C LYS A 73 6.36 8.64 4.16
N LYS A 74 7.08 9.39 3.31
CA LYS A 74 6.54 10.52 2.54
C LYS A 74 5.36 10.12 1.65
N ILE A 75 5.43 8.94 1.03
CA ILE A 75 4.34 8.40 0.20
C ILE A 75 3.12 8.02 1.05
N GLY A 76 3.34 7.49 2.27
CA GLY A 76 2.28 7.22 3.24
C GLY A 76 1.53 8.50 3.64
N LEU A 77 2.29 9.54 3.99
CA LEU A 77 1.74 10.87 4.30
C LEU A 77 0.94 11.46 3.14
N ALA A 78 1.53 11.49 1.94
CA ALA A 78 0.87 12.02 0.75
C ALA A 78 -0.40 11.24 0.35
N LEU A 79 -0.47 9.93 0.64
CA LEU A 79 -1.68 9.14 0.43
C LEU A 79 -2.75 9.51 1.47
N ALA A 80 -2.36 9.66 2.72
CA ALA A 80 -3.27 10.01 3.81
C ALA A 80 -3.88 11.40 3.61
N GLU A 81 -3.08 12.40 3.22
CA GLU A 81 -3.59 13.73 2.88
C GLU A 81 -4.68 13.68 1.78
N LYS A 82 -4.44 12.89 0.73
CA LYS A 82 -5.44 12.70 -0.34
C LYS A 82 -6.69 11.96 0.13
N ALA A 83 -6.54 11.04 1.08
CA ALA A 83 -7.64 10.28 1.64
C ALA A 83 -8.51 11.15 2.55
N VAL A 84 -7.89 11.92 3.44
CA VAL A 84 -8.55 12.87 4.33
C VAL A 84 -9.26 13.96 3.53
N ALA A 85 -8.65 14.46 2.45
CA ALA A 85 -9.31 15.40 1.54
C ALA A 85 -10.59 14.83 0.88
N LYS A 86 -10.70 13.50 0.81
CA LYS A 86 -11.90 12.78 0.33
C LYS A 86 -12.80 12.31 1.46
N GLY A 87 -12.53 12.70 2.71
CA GLY A 87 -13.31 12.31 3.89
C GLY A 87 -13.07 10.88 4.36
N ILE A 88 -12.03 10.20 3.89
CA ILE A 88 -11.71 8.81 4.26
C ILE A 88 -10.76 8.84 5.46
N THR A 89 -11.19 8.29 6.59
CA THR A 89 -10.43 8.28 7.85
C THR A 89 -10.07 6.88 8.31
N GLU A 90 -10.96 5.90 8.09
CA GLU A 90 -10.75 4.51 8.46
C GLU A 90 -10.42 3.67 7.23
N VAL A 91 -9.38 2.86 7.33
CA VAL A 91 -8.90 2.03 6.22
C VAL A 91 -8.46 0.67 6.73
N ILE A 92 -8.39 -0.33 5.86
CA ILE A 92 -7.85 -1.64 6.23
C ILE A 92 -6.51 -1.82 5.54
N PHE A 93 -5.44 -2.03 6.33
CA PHE A 93 -4.09 -2.14 5.78
C PHE A 93 -3.82 -3.52 5.16
N ASP A 94 -3.54 -3.52 3.86
CA ASP A 94 -3.15 -4.70 3.09
C ASP A 94 -1.68 -4.61 2.66
N ARG A 95 -0.85 -5.38 3.36
CA ARG A 95 0.60 -5.50 3.11
C ARG A 95 1.00 -6.15 1.78
N GLY A 96 0.08 -6.54 0.92
CA GLY A 96 0.40 -6.97 -0.46
C GLY A 96 1.20 -8.27 -0.57
N GLY A 97 1.08 -9.15 0.44
CA GLY A 97 1.88 -10.38 0.54
C GLY A 97 3.35 -10.17 0.91
N LEU A 98 3.73 -8.95 1.31
CA LEU A 98 5.04 -8.62 1.88
C LEU A 98 5.04 -8.81 3.40
N ILE A 99 6.23 -8.83 4.00
CA ILE A 99 6.39 -8.80 5.46
C ILE A 99 6.22 -7.36 5.92
N TYR A 100 5.54 -7.16 7.05
CA TYR A 100 5.42 -5.85 7.69
C TYR A 100 6.76 -5.49 8.34
N HIS A 101 7.63 -4.86 7.56
CA HIS A 101 8.96 -4.46 7.97
C HIS A 101 9.52 -3.39 7.03
N GLY A 102 10.53 -2.64 7.49
CA GLY A 102 11.25 -1.64 6.72
C GLY A 102 10.30 -0.69 6.00
N ARG A 103 10.41 -0.63 4.67
CA ARG A 103 9.59 0.26 3.82
C ARG A 103 8.08 0.08 3.96
N VAL A 104 7.61 -1.15 4.21
CA VAL A 104 6.15 -1.40 4.35
C VAL A 104 5.64 -0.87 5.68
N ALA A 105 6.45 -1.03 6.75
CA ALA A 105 6.15 -0.45 8.05
C ALA A 105 6.24 1.08 8.00
N ALA A 106 7.32 1.62 7.42
CA ALA A 106 7.50 3.07 7.28
C ALA A 106 6.37 3.76 6.49
N LEU A 107 5.82 3.10 5.45
CA LEU A 107 4.64 3.61 4.74
C LEU A 107 3.39 3.61 5.63
N ALA A 108 3.19 2.54 6.41
CA ALA A 108 2.09 2.45 7.35
C ALA A 108 2.20 3.54 8.44
N ASP A 109 3.40 3.75 8.98
CA ASP A 109 3.63 4.78 10.00
C ASP A 109 3.37 6.18 9.42
N GLY A 110 3.83 6.46 8.20
CA GLY A 110 3.50 7.72 7.51
C GLY A 110 2.00 7.88 7.23
N ALA A 111 1.29 6.80 6.90
CA ALA A 111 -0.16 6.86 6.70
C ALA A 111 -0.91 7.13 8.01
N ARG A 112 -0.45 6.56 9.14
CA ARG A 112 -1.00 6.84 10.48
C ARG A 112 -0.76 8.29 10.91
N GLU A 113 0.45 8.80 10.70
CA GLU A 113 0.79 10.20 10.98
C GLU A 113 -0.07 11.17 10.17
N GLY A 114 -0.41 10.81 8.92
CA GLY A 114 -1.31 11.60 8.07
C GLY A 114 -2.79 11.50 8.41
N GLY A 115 -3.16 10.82 9.50
CA GLY A 115 -4.53 10.80 10.04
C GLY A 115 -5.38 9.60 9.62
N LEU A 116 -4.83 8.63 8.89
CA LEU A 116 -5.53 7.37 8.62
C LEU A 116 -5.48 6.42 9.82
N LYS A 117 -6.63 5.85 10.19
CA LYS A 117 -6.77 4.92 11.31
C LYS A 117 -6.84 3.48 10.81
N PHE A 118 -5.88 2.66 11.24
CA PHE A 118 -5.78 1.22 10.96
C PHE A 118 -4.70 0.51 11.81
#